data_AF-A0AAP1RCD0-F1
#
_entry.id   AF-A0AAP1RCD0-F1
#
_cell.length_a   1.000
_cell.length_b   1.000
_cell.length_c   1.000
_cell.angle_alpha   90.00
_cell.angle_beta   90.00
_cell.angle_gamma   90.00
#
_symmetry.space_group_name_H-M   'P 1'
#
loop_
_entity.id
_entity.type
_entity.pdbx_description
1 polymer ?
#
loop_
_entity_poly.entity_id
_entity_poly.type
_entity_poly.pdbx_seq_one_letter_code
_entity_poly.pdbx_strand_id
1 'polypeptide(L)'
;MTMIILGSAGQATFEPEHLAGVLIPFLVGFLLGNLDPELRELFSRATKSLIPFFAFALGNTINLGVIIDTGLLGILMALAVIVITGVPLIIMDIMLGKGRGTAGIAASSTAGAAVATPLLVAEIAPDFAEAAPAATTLVASCVVITAIVVPVITALWAKHGASRVRAT
;
A
#
# COMPACT_ATOMS: atom_id res chain seq x y z
N MET A 1 -10.78 2.68 1.11
CA MET A 1 -11.50 3.28 2.26
C MET A 1 -11.96 4.71 1.97
N THR A 2 -11.12 5.57 1.40
CA THR A 2 -11.46 6.97 1.04
C THR A 2 -12.77 7.11 0.28
N MET A 3 -12.99 6.32 -0.77
CA MET A 3 -14.24 6.36 -1.55
C MET A 3 -15.47 5.83 -0.80
N ILE A 4 -15.29 4.93 0.17
CA ILE A 4 -16.39 4.48 1.04
C ILE A 4 -16.81 5.62 1.96
N ILE A 5 -15.84 6.34 2.53
CA ILE A 5 -16.10 7.48 3.42
C ILE A 5 -16.77 8.61 2.63
N LEU A 6 -16.21 9.02 1.50
CA LEU A 6 -16.78 10.08 0.67
C LEU A 6 -18.14 9.68 0.08
N GLY A 7 -18.32 8.42 -0.31
CA GLY A 7 -19.60 7.89 -0.77
C GLY A 7 -20.65 7.92 0.35
N SER A 8 -20.28 7.53 1.57
CA SER A 8 -21.18 7.61 2.74
C SER A 8 -21.52 9.05 3.15
N ALA A 9 -20.62 10.00 2.87
CA ALA A 9 -20.83 11.43 3.09
C ALA A 9 -21.62 12.10 1.94
N GLY A 10 -22.02 11.35 0.91
CA GLY A 10 -22.72 11.87 -0.27
C GLY A 10 -21.86 12.74 -1.19
N GLN A 11 -20.54 12.71 -1.00
CA GLN A 11 -19.58 13.55 -1.72
C GLN A 11 -18.90 12.84 -2.90
N ALA A 12 -18.96 11.50 -2.99
CA ALA A 12 -18.36 10.76 -4.10
C ALA A 12 -19.41 10.12 -5.01
N THR A 13 -19.27 10.39 -6.31
CA THR A 13 -19.94 9.63 -7.37
C THR A 13 -19.01 8.50 -7.79
N PHE A 14 -19.45 7.25 -7.66
CA PHE A 14 -18.65 6.09 -8.00
C PHE A 14 -18.68 5.91 -9.52
N GLU A 15 -17.61 6.32 -10.23
CA GLU A 15 -17.51 6.12 -11.67
C GLU A 15 -17.20 4.64 -11.99
N PRO A 16 -18.11 3.89 -12.63
CA PRO A 16 -17.91 2.47 -12.90
C PRO A 16 -16.70 2.19 -13.79
N GLU A 17 -16.30 3.18 -14.59
CA GLU A 17 -15.17 3.12 -15.52
C GLU A 17 -13.83 2.97 -14.80
N HIS A 18 -13.61 3.74 -13.73
CA HIS A 18 -12.40 3.63 -12.90
C HIS A 18 -12.31 2.28 -12.19
N LEU A 19 -13.46 1.78 -11.70
CA LEU A 19 -13.52 0.44 -11.11
C LEU A 19 -13.20 -0.63 -12.15
N ALA A 20 -13.78 -0.54 -13.34
CA ALA A 20 -13.53 -1.47 -14.44
C ALA A 20 -12.05 -1.46 -14.85
N GLY A 21 -11.42 -0.29 -14.90
CA GLY A 21 -10.00 -0.14 -15.22
C GLY A 21 -9.06 -0.91 -14.28
N VAL A 22 -9.41 -1.04 -13.00
CA VAL A 22 -8.63 -1.82 -12.02
C VAL A 22 -9.02 -3.31 -12.02
N LEU A 23 -10.30 -3.63 -12.15
CA LEU A 23 -10.79 -5.02 -12.06
C LEU A 23 -10.53 -5.84 -13.32
N ILE A 24 -10.66 -5.26 -14.51
CA ILE A 24 -10.50 -6.01 -15.78
C ILE A 24 -9.11 -6.63 -15.88
N PRO A 25 -7.98 -5.91 -15.68
CA PRO A 25 -6.66 -6.51 -15.75
C PRO A 25 -6.47 -7.64 -14.74
N PHE A 26 -7.01 -7.49 -13.53
CA PHE A 26 -6.97 -8.51 -12.49
C PHE A 26 -7.72 -9.78 -12.91
N LEU A 27 -8.96 -9.63 -13.41
CA LEU A 27 -9.79 -10.75 -13.85
C LEU A 27 -9.20 -11.46 -15.06
N VAL A 28 -8.65 -10.72 -16.02
CA VAL A 28 -7.96 -11.28 -17.19
C VAL A 28 -6.75 -12.09 -16.76
N GLY A 29 -5.90 -11.54 -15.87
CA GLY A 29 -4.74 -12.25 -15.34
C GLY A 29 -5.12 -13.53 -14.58
N PHE A 30 -6.17 -13.46 -13.76
CA PHE A 30 -6.71 -14.61 -13.03
C PHE A 30 -7.25 -15.68 -13.97
N LEU A 31 -8.00 -15.30 -15.00
CA LEU A 31 -8.58 -16.23 -15.97
C LEU A 31 -7.48 -16.92 -16.77
N LEU A 32 -6.56 -16.16 -17.36
CA LEU A 32 -5.44 -16.69 -18.15
C LEU A 32 -4.55 -17.61 -17.33
N GLY A 33 -4.23 -17.24 -16.08
CA GLY A 33 -3.40 -18.06 -15.20
C GLY A 33 -4.03 -19.39 -14.77
N ASN A 34 -5.36 -19.52 -14.84
CA ASN A 34 -6.07 -20.77 -14.57
C ASN A 34 -6.32 -21.60 -15.83
N LEU A 35 -6.45 -20.97 -17.00
CA LEU A 35 -6.71 -21.65 -18.27
C LEU A 35 -5.45 -22.25 -18.90
N ASP A 36 -4.29 -21.61 -18.71
CA ASP A 36 -3.05 -22.02 -19.37
C ASP A 36 -1.87 -22.05 -18.38
N PRO A 37 -1.34 -23.25 -18.06
CA PRO A 37 -0.17 -23.41 -17.20
C PRO A 37 1.12 -22.76 -17.75
N GLU A 38 1.31 -22.71 -19.07
CA GLU A 38 2.48 -22.07 -19.68
C GLU A 38 2.43 -20.55 -19.54
N LEU A 39 1.24 -19.95 -19.75
CA LEU A 39 1.05 -18.51 -19.48
C LEU A 39 1.24 -18.18 -18.00
N ARG A 40 0.73 -19.03 -17.10
CA ARG A 40 0.96 -18.87 -15.65
C ARG A 40 2.45 -18.88 -15.32
N GLU A 41 3.21 -19.80 -15.90
CA GLU A 41 4.65 -19.88 -15.68
C GLU A 41 5.38 -18.65 -16.26
N LEU A 42 5.03 -18.24 -17.48
CA LEU A 42 5.56 -17.04 -18.13
C LEU A 42 5.36 -15.81 -17.25
N PHE A 43 4.14 -15.55 -16.79
CA PHE A 43 3.83 -14.39 -15.95
C PHE A 43 4.51 -14.48 -14.58
N SER A 44 4.59 -15.68 -13.97
CA SER A 44 5.28 -15.87 -12.69
C SER A 44 6.78 -15.57 -12.77
N ARG A 45 7.42 -15.90 -13.90
CA ARG A 45 8.83 -15.55 -14.17
C ARG A 45 8.98 -14.06 -14.47
N ALA A 46 8.07 -13.48 -15.27
CA ALA A 46 8.07 -12.07 -15.61
C ALA A 46 7.95 -11.18 -14.36
N THR A 47 7.09 -11.53 -13.39
CA THR A 47 6.96 -10.78 -12.12
C THR A 47 8.30 -10.64 -11.41
N LYS A 48 9.08 -11.73 -11.30
CA LYS A 48 10.41 -11.68 -10.66
C LYS A 48 11.38 -10.75 -11.38
N SER A 49 11.33 -10.72 -12.71
CA SER A 49 12.14 -9.82 -13.53
C SER A 49 11.72 -8.35 -13.38
N LEU A 50 10.44 -8.09 -13.14
CA LEU A 50 9.91 -6.74 -12.96
C LEU A 50 10.19 -6.14 -11.56
N ILE A 51 10.50 -6.96 -10.55
CA ILE A 51 10.77 -6.48 -9.18
C ILE A 51 11.85 -5.39 -9.15
N PRO A 52 13.04 -5.56 -9.75
CA PRO A 52 14.06 -4.49 -9.79
C PRO A 52 13.55 -3.22 -10.48
N PHE A 53 12.84 -3.31 -11.59
CA PHE A 53 12.32 -2.14 -12.31
C PHE A 53 11.29 -1.37 -11.48
N PHE A 54 10.37 -2.07 -10.82
CA PHE A 54 9.42 -1.45 -9.89
C PHE A 54 10.15 -0.82 -8.70
N ALA A 55 11.17 -1.49 -8.15
CA ALA A 55 11.95 -0.95 -7.05
C ALA A 55 12.73 0.32 -7.46
N PHE A 56 13.36 0.34 -8.64
CA PHE A 56 14.05 1.51 -9.17
C PHE A 56 13.09 2.66 -9.49
N ALA A 57 11.97 2.37 -10.14
CA ALA A 57 10.95 3.38 -10.44
C ALA A 57 10.39 4.00 -9.15
N LEU A 58 10.09 3.16 -8.15
CA LEU A 58 9.64 3.62 -6.84
C LEU A 58 10.73 4.43 -6.13
N GLY A 59 11.98 3.98 -6.17
CA GLY A 59 13.11 4.72 -5.59
C GLY A 59 13.32 6.10 -6.24
N ASN A 60 13.21 6.21 -7.56
CA ASN A 60 13.39 7.47 -8.29
C ASN A 60 12.26 8.49 -8.04
N THR A 61 11.10 8.03 -7.60
CA THR A 61 9.95 8.90 -7.28
C THR A 61 9.94 9.39 -5.83
N ILE A 62 10.83 8.86 -4.97
CA ILE A 62 10.96 9.27 -3.57
C ILE A 62 11.71 10.62 -3.47
N ASN A 63 11.09 11.59 -2.80
CA ASN A 63 11.72 12.85 -2.42
C ASN A 63 11.95 12.86 -0.90
N LEU A 64 13.21 12.88 -0.44
CA LEU A 64 13.53 12.93 0.99
C LEU A 64 13.21 14.29 1.65
N GLY A 65 13.12 15.37 0.87
CA GLY A 65 12.81 16.71 1.36
C GLY A 65 11.45 16.78 2.06
N VAL A 66 10.48 15.97 1.64
CA VAL A 66 9.14 15.93 2.26
C VAL A 66 9.18 15.55 3.75
N ILE A 67 10.19 14.77 4.17
CA ILE A 67 10.39 14.44 5.60
C ILE A 67 10.77 15.69 6.39
N ILE A 68 11.58 16.57 5.81
CA ILE A 68 11.97 17.84 6.43
C ILE A 68 10.75 18.77 6.50
N ASP A 69 9.98 18.86 5.42
CA ASP A 69 8.81 19.74 5.34
C ASP A 69 7.70 19.33 6.32
N THR A 70 7.47 18.03 6.48
CA THR A 70 6.46 17.50 7.42
C THR A 70 6.98 17.33 8.85
N GLY A 71 8.30 17.25 9.01
CA GLY A 71 8.99 17.10 10.29
C GLY A 71 8.45 15.95 11.14
N LEU A 72 8.23 16.25 12.42
CA LEU A 72 7.75 15.27 13.40
C LEU A 72 6.37 14.70 13.04
N LEU A 73 5.50 15.49 12.41
CA LEU A 73 4.16 15.05 12.06
C LEU A 73 4.18 13.91 11.04
N GLY A 74 5.03 14.00 10.03
CA GLY A 74 5.21 12.94 9.03
C GLY A 74 5.69 11.62 9.65
N ILE A 75 6.64 11.71 10.59
CA ILE A 75 7.15 10.54 11.31
C ILE A 75 6.06 9.89 12.16
N LEU A 76 5.35 10.68 12.97
CA LEU A 76 4.29 10.16 13.83
C LEU A 76 3.16 9.54 13.01
N MET A 77 2.78 10.17 11.88
CA MET A 77 1.76 9.62 10.99
C MET A 77 2.20 8.32 10.33
N ALA A 78 3.44 8.22 9.86
CA ALA A 78 3.96 6.99 9.27
C ALA A 78 3.95 5.83 10.28
N LEU A 79 4.39 6.09 11.51
CA LEU A 79 4.35 5.10 12.60
C LEU A 79 2.91 4.71 12.96
N ALA A 80 2.00 5.69 13.02
CA ALA A 80 0.59 5.43 13.26
C ALA A 80 -0.01 4.54 12.17
N VAL A 81 0.30 4.79 10.89
CA VAL A 81 -0.13 3.92 9.78
C VAL A 81 0.39 2.50 9.97
N ILE A 82 1.69 2.31 10.24
CA ILE A 82 2.28 0.98 10.45
C ILE A 82 1.54 0.24 11.58
N VAL A 83 1.20 0.92 12.68
CA VAL A 83 0.51 0.29 13.81
C VAL A 83 -0.95 -0.01 13.48
N ILE A 84 -1.70 0.98 12.98
CA ILE A 84 -3.14 0.88 12.75
C ILE A 84 -3.46 -0.12 11.63
N THR A 85 -2.67 -0.15 10.57
CA THR A 85 -2.86 -1.12 9.47
C THR A 85 -2.16 -2.44 9.76
N GLY A 86 -0.94 -2.39 10.31
CA GLY A 86 -0.11 -3.56 10.54
C GLY A 86 -0.69 -4.51 11.58
N VAL A 87 -1.24 -4.02 12.70
CA VAL A 87 -1.79 -4.90 13.74
C VAL A 87 -2.92 -5.79 13.21
N PRO A 88 -3.98 -5.25 12.56
CA PRO A 88 -4.99 -6.09 11.90
C PRO A 88 -4.40 -7.03 10.86
N LEU A 89 -3.46 -6.57 10.03
CA LEU A 89 -2.85 -7.40 8.98
C LEU A 89 -2.03 -8.56 9.56
N ILE A 90 -1.30 -8.35 10.65
CA ILE A 90 -0.56 -9.40 11.37
C ILE A 90 -1.53 -10.43 11.94
N ILE A 91 -2.59 -9.97 12.58
CA ILE A 91 -3.61 -10.86 13.16
C ILE A 91 -4.25 -11.70 12.05
N MET A 92 -4.62 -11.09 10.93
CA MET A 92 -5.24 -11.80 9.80
C MET A 92 -4.25 -12.75 9.10
N ASP A 93 -2.98 -12.37 8.96
CA ASP A 93 -1.93 -13.25 8.43
C ASP A 93 -1.77 -14.51 9.28
N ILE A 94 -1.80 -14.37 10.61
CA ILE A 94 -1.69 -15.51 11.53
C ILE A 94 -2.98 -16.35 11.53
N MET A 95 -4.14 -15.72 11.68
CA MET A 95 -5.41 -16.43 11.88
C MET A 95 -5.97 -17.04 10.59
N LEU A 96 -5.99 -16.28 9.50
CA LEU A 96 -6.58 -16.70 8.22
C LEU A 96 -5.51 -17.19 7.25
N GLY A 97 -4.36 -16.51 7.19
CA GLY A 97 -3.26 -16.87 6.30
C GLY A 97 -2.43 -18.07 6.77
N LYS A 98 -2.63 -18.54 8.01
CA LYS A 98 -1.77 -19.54 8.69
C LYS A 98 -0.28 -19.18 8.65
N GLY A 99 0.00 -17.88 8.47
CA GLY A 99 1.33 -17.31 8.44
C GLY A 99 1.87 -17.08 9.85
N ARG A 100 3.03 -16.42 9.91
CA ARG A 100 3.71 -16.11 11.18
C ARG A 100 3.68 -14.60 11.48
N GLY A 101 2.78 -13.86 10.84
CA GLY A 101 2.68 -12.40 10.91
C GLY A 101 3.69 -11.66 10.03
N THR A 102 4.64 -12.35 9.39
CA THR A 102 5.66 -11.75 8.52
C THR A 102 5.06 -11.04 7.31
N ALA A 103 4.04 -11.64 6.68
CA ALA A 103 3.39 -11.04 5.52
C ALA A 103 2.51 -9.87 5.95
N GLY A 104 1.87 -9.97 7.12
CA GLY A 104 1.11 -8.87 7.71
C GLY A 104 1.96 -7.63 8.00
N ILE A 105 3.16 -7.82 8.57
CA ILE A 105 4.12 -6.70 8.77
C ILE A 105 4.57 -6.14 7.42
N ALA A 106 4.96 -6.99 6.48
CA ALA A 106 5.41 -6.54 5.16
C ALA A 106 4.34 -5.72 4.42
N ALA A 107 3.06 -6.04 4.62
CA ALA A 107 1.92 -5.36 4.03
C ALA A 107 1.51 -4.06 4.74
N SER A 108 2.13 -3.69 5.87
CA SER A 108 1.80 -2.47 6.63
C SER A 108 2.34 -1.17 6.01
N SER A 109 3.07 -1.26 4.90
CA SER A 109 3.65 -0.09 4.22
C SER A 109 2.60 0.72 3.45
N THR A 110 2.80 2.03 3.39
CA THR A 110 1.98 2.93 2.56
C THR A 110 2.40 2.80 1.09
N ALA A 111 1.45 2.50 0.20
CA ALA A 111 1.71 2.40 -1.23
C ALA A 111 1.99 3.78 -1.85
N GLY A 112 2.94 3.86 -2.78
CA GLY A 112 3.29 5.12 -3.47
C GLY A 112 2.13 5.78 -4.22
N ALA A 113 1.19 4.98 -4.74
CA ALA A 113 -0.01 5.48 -5.39
C ALA A 113 -0.93 6.29 -4.44
N ALA A 114 -0.79 6.11 -3.12
CA ALA A 114 -1.59 6.86 -2.14
C ALA A 114 -1.33 8.37 -2.19
N VAL A 115 -0.15 8.80 -2.64
CA VAL A 115 0.22 10.23 -2.73
C VAL A 115 -0.71 11.01 -3.65
N ALA A 116 -1.25 10.39 -4.70
CA ALA A 116 -2.20 11.03 -5.61
C ALA A 116 -3.61 11.19 -5.01
N THR A 117 -3.92 10.46 -3.93
CA THR A 117 -5.30 10.37 -3.40
C THR A 117 -5.84 11.72 -2.90
N PRO A 118 -5.11 12.54 -2.13
CA PRO A 118 -5.68 13.79 -1.60
C PRO A 118 -6.07 14.79 -2.69
N LEU A 119 -5.30 14.86 -3.78
CA LEU A 119 -5.63 15.72 -4.92
C LEU A 119 -6.88 15.22 -5.65
N LEU A 120 -6.99 13.92 -5.92
CA LEU A 120 -8.20 13.33 -6.51
C LEU A 120 -9.44 13.56 -5.63
N VAL A 121 -9.28 13.53 -4.31
CA VAL A 121 -10.39 13.86 -3.39
C VAL A 121 -10.79 15.32 -3.52
N ALA A 122 -9.84 16.26 -3.62
CA ALA A 122 -10.16 17.67 -3.81
C ALA A 122 -10.84 17.97 -5.15
N GLU A 123 -10.56 17.19 -6.20
CA GLU A 123 -11.27 17.31 -7.49
C GLU A 123 -12.75 16.93 -7.37
N ILE A 124 -13.05 15.91 -6.56
CA ILE A 124 -14.41 15.41 -6.37
C ILE A 124 -15.16 16.23 -5.29
N ALA A 125 -14.45 16.68 -4.26
CA ALA A 125 -14.97 17.42 -3.13
C ALA A 125 -14.12 18.69 -2.89
N PRO A 126 -14.49 19.82 -3.52
CA PRO A 126 -13.71 21.07 -3.51
C PRO A 126 -13.43 21.64 -2.11
N ASP A 127 -14.25 21.30 -1.11
CA ASP A 127 -14.03 21.68 0.29
C ASP A 127 -12.67 21.23 0.85
N PHE A 128 -12.07 20.20 0.26
CA PHE A 128 -10.74 19.70 0.64
C PHE A 128 -9.59 20.32 -0.15
N ALA A 129 -9.85 21.24 -1.09
CA ALA A 129 -8.82 21.81 -1.97
C ALA A 129 -7.70 22.52 -1.20
N GLU A 130 -8.01 23.25 -0.13
CA GLU A 130 -7.00 23.92 0.70
C GLU A 130 -6.11 22.95 1.48
N ALA A 131 -6.68 21.80 1.90
CA ALA A 131 -5.96 20.79 2.67
C ALA A 131 -5.16 19.80 1.79
N ALA A 132 -5.53 19.64 0.52
CA ALA A 132 -4.98 18.62 -0.37
C ALA A 132 -3.46 18.70 -0.60
N PRO A 133 -2.82 19.88 -0.76
CA PRO A 133 -1.37 19.97 -0.87
C PRO A 133 -0.66 19.48 0.41
N ALA A 134 -1.13 19.92 1.58
CA ALA A 134 -0.56 19.51 2.85
C ALA A 134 -0.75 18.00 3.11
N ALA A 135 -1.93 17.47 2.81
CA ALA A 135 -2.21 16.04 2.91
C ALA A 135 -1.37 15.20 1.93
N THR A 136 -1.16 15.67 0.70
CA THR A 136 -0.28 15.02 -0.29
C THR A 136 1.14 14.90 0.24
N THR A 137 1.70 15.99 0.77
CA THR A 137 3.05 16.02 1.35
C THR A 137 3.16 15.10 2.56
N LEU A 138 2.13 15.05 3.41
CA LEU A 138 2.07 14.15 4.57
C LEU A 138 2.02 12.67 4.17
N VAL A 139 1.19 12.32 3.19
CA VAL A 139 1.10 10.95 2.65
C VAL A 139 2.40 10.56 1.95
N ALA A 140 3.05 11.49 1.24
CA ALA A 140 4.37 11.26 0.66
C ALA A 140 5.40 10.92 1.73
N SER A 141 5.44 11.67 2.84
CA SER A 141 6.30 11.33 3.98
C SER A 141 6.02 9.95 4.56
N CYS A 142 4.74 9.57 4.68
CA CYS A 142 4.37 8.22 5.10
C CYS A 142 4.95 7.17 4.15
N VAL A 143 4.82 7.34 2.83
CA VAL A 143 5.39 6.41 1.83
C VAL A 143 6.90 6.26 2.00
N VAL A 144 7.64 7.37 2.11
CA VAL A 144 9.10 7.33 2.24
C VAL A 144 9.52 6.63 3.53
N ILE A 145 8.90 7.01 4.65
CA ILE A 145 9.27 6.48 5.97
C ILE A 145 8.91 4.99 6.05
N THR A 146 7.71 4.59 5.60
CA THR A 146 7.33 3.18 5.62
C THR A 146 8.16 2.33 4.65
N ALA A 147 8.59 2.88 3.50
CA ALA A 147 9.48 2.19 2.57
C ALA A 147 10.86 1.84 3.19
N ILE A 148 11.31 2.61 4.19
CA ILE A 148 12.55 2.35 4.92
C ILE A 148 12.30 1.46 6.14
N VAL A 149 11.29 1.82 6.95
CA VAL A 149 11.07 1.21 8.27
C VAL A 149 10.46 -0.19 8.15
N VAL A 150 9.48 -0.40 7.25
CA VAL A 150 8.75 -1.67 7.16
C VAL A 150 9.66 -2.84 6.74
N PRO A 151 10.57 -2.72 5.75
CA PRO A 151 11.50 -3.80 5.43
C PRO A 151 12.42 -4.16 6.61
N VAL A 152 12.89 -3.18 7.38
CA VAL A 152 13.73 -3.40 8.56
C VAL A 152 12.96 -4.16 9.63
N ILE A 153 11.75 -3.71 9.97
CA ILE A 153 10.90 -4.39 10.96
C ILE A 153 10.55 -5.81 10.49
N THR A 154 10.22 -5.98 9.21
CA THR A 154 9.91 -7.29 8.60
C THR A 154 11.10 -8.25 8.72
N ALA A 155 12.31 -7.79 8.41
CA ALA A 155 13.53 -8.60 8.50
C ALA A 155 13.85 -8.99 9.95
N LEU A 156 13.72 -8.04 10.89
CA LEU A 156 13.93 -8.30 12.32
C LEU A 156 12.91 -9.29 12.87
N TRP A 157 11.64 -9.16 12.49
CA TRP A 157 10.59 -10.09 12.85
C TRP A 157 10.83 -11.48 12.27
N ALA A 158 11.13 -11.58 10.97
CA ALA A 158 11.41 -12.84 10.31
C ALA A 158 12.56 -13.60 10.99
N LYS A 159 13.60 -12.89 11.44
CA LYS A 159 14.77 -13.47 12.09
C LYS A 159 14.53 -13.88 13.55
N HIS A 160 13.78 -13.10 14.35
CA HIS A 160 13.72 -13.30 15.80
C HIS A 160 12.31 -13.50 16.38
N GLY A 161 11.29 -12.93 15.74
CA GLY A 161 9.90 -12.94 16.23
C GLY A 161 9.06 -14.07 15.66
N ALA A 162 9.25 -14.37 14.37
CA ALA A 162 8.44 -15.35 13.65
C ALA A 162 8.49 -16.72 14.33
N SER A 163 9.67 -17.19 14.79
CA SER A 163 9.84 -18.48 15.47
C SER A 163 8.96 -18.68 16.71
N ARG A 164 8.52 -17.58 17.35
CA ARG A 164 7.70 -17.58 18.56
C ARG A 164 6.19 -17.70 18.30
N VAL A 165 5.74 -17.42 17.07
CA VAL A 165 4.33 -17.55 16.68
C VAL A 165 4.08 -18.96 16.15
N ARG A 166 3.22 -19.72 16.83
CA ARG A 166 2.81 -21.05 16.40
C ARG A 166 1.86 -20.88 15.21
N ALA A 167 2.26 -21.32 14.01
CA ALA A 167 1.33 -21.43 12.90
C ALA A 167 0.26 -22.44 13.29
N THR A 168 -0.99 -22.00 13.38
CA THR A 168 -2.15 -22.85 13.68
C THR A 168 -2.60 -23.66 12.48
#